data_AF-A0A0B7B2K0-F1
#
_entry.id   AF-A0A0B7B2K0-F1
#
_cell.length_a   1.000
_cell.length_b   1.000
_cell.length_c   1.000
_cell.angle_alpha   90.00
_cell.angle_beta   90.00
_cell.angle_gamma   90.00
#
_symmetry.space_group_name_H-M   'P 1'
#
loop_
_entity.id
_entity.type
_entity.pdbx_description
1 polymer ?
#
loop_
_entity_poly.entity_id
_entity_poly.type
_entity_poly.pdbx_seq_one_letter_code
_entity_poly.pdbx_strand_id
1 'polypeptide(L)'
;MFLAEIAKTPVKMKHDLVISHWKTVMQSVCDDAVCSKWNYVLAVLGSIAKSIPVESTCDILDDLKSRLSQFSYPPPLIAGIVNCVSKLHCCLDVASSQEQMQTWGEKLMADCDRYISGVVLNNQNENVDEEQLIKYIFTLGEVCQRCPTRMPKRAALLIQSIVASPCIGSISNSGDDGNQYNDVIRSGHLERAEASHGSQPGSKETSHDSQDGDSQPDSYTSQSHTVISSQPLSQFRGSKMSSKLRAHAFITLGKLCLVDESLAKKAIAALARELEESDSPAVRNNVVIIMGDLTIRYTTLVDRYVTNIAACLKDPSPLVRKNTLTILTRLLQEEYVKWKGVLFFRYITTILDNAVEIKNLAEFCLEHLLLQKHPSMFFHPFLECIFHFNNYQVHTVYNKFKQTEREKQKFSLAGRENVRRRLYLYSFMLEHMTDEQRFKITDKINKEILSAVADQMIPLDNEGSQILHDALAILSSKEIKLSTLRSKSVEDIGGEEGADMAQIVTVTAKKALISQVIKRNVIENVVPVVISLKHMLEKSRSPLLKYLMMYLRELFKDYKNEIKDSVG
;
A
#
# COMPACT_ATOMS: atom_id res chain seq x y z
N MET A 1 7.89 15.37 -24.47
CA MET A 1 7.01 15.30 -23.29
C MET A 1 5.53 15.32 -23.67
N PHE A 2 4.94 16.44 -24.11
CA PHE A 2 3.50 16.51 -24.44
C PHE A 2 3.02 15.43 -25.43
N LEU A 3 3.76 15.19 -26.50
CA LEU A 3 3.45 14.10 -27.45
C LEU A 3 3.46 12.70 -26.83
N ALA A 4 4.30 12.44 -25.82
CA ALA A 4 4.36 11.15 -25.15
C ALA A 4 3.13 10.90 -24.26
N GLU A 5 2.59 11.96 -23.65
CA GLU A 5 1.31 11.86 -22.93
C GLU A 5 0.12 11.70 -23.88
N ILE A 6 0.11 12.42 -25.01
CA ILE A 6 -0.91 12.25 -26.05
C ILE A 6 -0.84 10.85 -26.66
N ALA A 7 0.35 10.28 -26.87
CA ALA A 7 0.51 8.96 -27.45
C ALA A 7 -0.10 7.82 -26.61
N LYS A 8 -0.35 8.05 -25.31
CA LYS A 8 -1.05 7.08 -24.45
C LYS A 8 -2.56 7.06 -24.73
N THR A 9 -3.07 8.02 -25.49
CA THR A 9 -4.47 8.09 -25.94
C THR A 9 -4.57 7.71 -27.42
N PRO A 10 -5.74 7.20 -27.89
CA PRO A 10 -5.91 6.74 -29.27
C PRO A 10 -5.99 7.92 -30.26
N VAL A 11 -4.89 8.65 -30.43
CA VAL A 11 -4.75 9.77 -31.37
C VAL A 11 -3.92 9.33 -32.56
N LYS A 12 -4.42 9.57 -33.78
CA LYS A 12 -3.68 9.30 -35.02
C LYS A 12 -2.50 10.27 -35.14
N MET A 13 -1.28 9.76 -35.00
CA MET A 13 -0.05 10.54 -35.20
C MET A 13 0.62 10.16 -36.52
N LYS A 14 1.25 11.15 -37.18
CA LYS A 14 2.01 10.94 -38.42
C LYS A 14 3.29 10.17 -38.12
N HIS A 15 3.40 8.92 -38.57
CA HIS A 15 4.56 8.07 -38.30
C HIS A 15 5.85 8.62 -38.93
N ASP A 16 5.79 9.27 -40.11
CA ASP A 16 6.95 9.84 -40.80
C ASP A 16 7.72 10.86 -39.96
N LEU A 17 6.99 11.70 -39.22
CA LEU A 17 7.59 12.71 -38.35
C LEU A 17 8.30 12.07 -37.15
N VAL A 18 7.76 10.98 -36.62
CA VAL A 18 8.35 10.27 -35.48
C VAL A 18 9.58 9.48 -35.92
N ILE A 19 9.54 8.84 -37.09
CA ILE A 19 10.67 8.09 -37.65
C ILE A 19 11.81 9.03 -38.04
N SER A 20 11.51 10.16 -38.69
CA SER A 20 12.53 11.17 -39.01
C SER A 20 13.17 11.75 -37.74
N HIS A 21 12.37 12.03 -36.71
CA HIS A 21 12.89 12.48 -35.43
C HIS A 21 13.74 11.40 -34.73
N TRP A 22 13.31 10.13 -34.76
CA TRP A 22 14.12 9.00 -34.27
C TRP A 22 15.49 8.96 -34.97
N LYS A 23 15.52 9.06 -36.30
CA LYS A 23 16.78 9.09 -37.08
C LYS A 23 17.71 10.25 -36.73
N THR A 24 17.17 11.42 -36.41
CA THR A 24 17.97 12.57 -35.92
C THR A 24 18.49 12.31 -34.51
N VAL A 25 17.66 11.73 -33.65
CA VAL A 25 18.00 11.39 -32.26
C VAL A 25 19.07 10.28 -32.23
N MET A 26 19.05 9.33 -33.16
CA MET A 26 20.04 8.25 -33.31
C MET A 26 21.49 8.74 -33.45
N GLN A 27 21.70 9.96 -33.93
CA GLN A 27 23.02 10.54 -34.18
C GLN A 27 23.57 11.33 -32.98
N SER A 28 22.77 11.53 -31.93
CA SER A 28 23.19 12.26 -30.73
C SER A 28 23.93 11.36 -29.73
N VAL A 29 24.96 11.91 -29.09
CA VAL A 29 25.62 11.28 -27.92
C VAL A 29 24.64 11.36 -26.74
N CYS A 30 24.44 10.25 -26.00
CA CYS A 30 23.53 10.24 -24.85
C CYS A 30 24.21 10.95 -23.66
N ASP A 31 23.79 12.18 -23.38
CA ASP A 31 23.92 12.82 -22.06
C ASP A 31 22.58 12.71 -21.29
N ASP A 32 22.54 13.04 -20.01
CA ASP A 32 21.35 12.86 -19.17
C ASP A 32 20.10 13.61 -19.69
N ALA A 33 20.28 14.79 -20.28
CA ALA A 33 19.20 15.60 -20.85
C ALA A 33 18.67 14.99 -22.16
N VAL A 34 19.56 14.41 -22.96
CA VAL A 34 19.26 13.68 -24.18
C VAL A 34 18.58 12.35 -23.85
N CYS A 35 19.05 11.59 -22.87
CA CYS A 35 18.44 10.32 -22.48
C CYS A 35 16.99 10.51 -21.96
N SER A 36 16.67 11.64 -21.32
CA SER A 36 15.28 12.02 -20.96
C SER A 36 14.39 12.27 -22.19
N LYS A 37 14.94 12.93 -23.24
CA LYS A 37 14.23 13.12 -24.51
C LYS A 37 13.98 11.79 -25.23
N TRP A 38 14.98 10.90 -25.22
CA TRP A 38 14.87 9.57 -25.82
C TRP A 38 13.73 8.75 -25.19
N ASN A 39 13.56 8.80 -23.87
CA ASN A 39 12.46 8.10 -23.21
C ASN A 39 11.08 8.55 -23.73
N TYR A 40 10.89 9.85 -23.97
CA TYR A 40 9.65 10.34 -24.57
C TYR A 40 9.47 9.84 -26.02
N VAL A 41 10.54 9.80 -26.81
CA VAL A 41 10.49 9.32 -28.20
C VAL A 41 10.18 7.82 -28.24
N LEU A 42 10.83 7.00 -27.41
CA LEU A 42 10.59 5.56 -27.29
C LEU A 42 9.14 5.25 -26.86
N ALA A 43 8.60 6.05 -25.93
CA ALA A 43 7.20 5.94 -25.53
C ALA A 43 6.25 6.21 -26.70
N VAL A 44 6.50 7.27 -27.47
CA VAL A 44 5.71 7.60 -28.68
C VAL A 44 5.83 6.47 -29.71
N LEU A 45 7.05 6.02 -30.05
CA LEU A 45 7.32 4.93 -30.99
C LEU A 45 6.57 3.65 -30.60
N GLY A 46 6.62 3.27 -29.33
CA GLY A 46 5.90 2.11 -28.83
C GLY A 46 4.38 2.24 -28.94
N SER A 47 3.84 3.44 -28.73
CA SER A 47 2.39 3.70 -28.86
C SER A 47 1.90 3.72 -30.31
N ILE A 48 2.71 4.22 -31.24
CA ILE A 48 2.34 4.28 -32.68
C ILE A 48 2.79 3.04 -33.46
N ALA A 49 3.34 2.02 -32.80
CA ALA A 49 3.95 0.84 -33.42
C ALA A 49 3.07 0.19 -34.51
N LYS A 50 1.75 0.10 -34.29
CA LYS A 50 0.78 -0.44 -35.26
C LYS A 50 0.66 0.36 -36.56
N SER A 51 1.06 1.63 -36.55
CA SER A 51 0.94 2.57 -37.66
C SER A 51 2.26 2.75 -38.43
N ILE A 52 3.35 2.11 -37.98
CA ILE A 52 4.66 2.18 -38.61
C ILE A 52 4.77 1.09 -39.69
N PRO A 53 5.33 1.38 -40.87
CA PRO A 53 5.60 0.36 -41.89
C PRO A 53 6.50 -0.78 -41.35
N VAL A 54 6.27 -2.01 -41.82
CA VAL A 54 7.01 -3.21 -41.36
C VAL A 54 8.52 -3.07 -41.55
N GLU A 55 8.97 -2.58 -42.72
CA GLU A 55 10.40 -2.37 -43.01
C GLU A 55 11.04 -1.41 -42.00
N SER A 56 10.38 -0.28 -41.74
CA SER A 56 10.84 0.71 -40.76
C SER A 56 10.80 0.18 -39.33
N THR A 57 9.87 -0.73 -39.02
CA THR A 57 9.80 -1.42 -37.73
C THR A 57 11.00 -2.35 -37.52
N CYS A 58 11.38 -3.10 -38.55
CA CYS A 58 12.57 -3.95 -38.51
C CYS A 58 13.86 -3.13 -38.33
N ASP A 59 14.03 -2.04 -39.08
CA ASP A 59 15.18 -1.14 -38.95
C ASP A 59 15.31 -0.58 -37.52
N ILE A 60 14.20 -0.13 -36.94
CA ILE A 60 14.15 0.39 -35.57
C ILE A 60 14.46 -0.72 -34.56
N LEU A 61 13.91 -1.92 -34.75
CA LEU A 61 14.18 -3.06 -33.88
C LEU A 61 15.66 -3.43 -33.88
N ASP A 62 16.29 -3.51 -35.04
CA ASP A 62 17.70 -3.90 -35.16
C ASP A 62 18.63 -2.86 -34.51
N ASP A 63 18.34 -1.56 -34.69
CA ASP A 63 19.07 -0.49 -34.02
C ASP A 63 18.92 -0.57 -32.48
N LEU A 64 17.69 -0.69 -31.98
CA LEU A 64 17.41 -0.78 -30.54
C LEU A 64 18.08 -2.01 -29.90
N LYS A 65 18.03 -3.17 -30.56
CA LYS A 65 18.68 -4.41 -30.11
C LYS A 65 20.21 -4.27 -30.09
N SER A 66 20.79 -3.67 -31.13
CA SER A 66 22.23 -3.41 -31.23
C SER A 66 22.69 -2.49 -30.10
N ARG A 67 21.96 -1.40 -29.85
CA ARG A 67 22.25 -0.45 -28.78
C ARG A 67 22.16 -1.07 -27.40
N LEU A 68 21.13 -1.87 -27.12
CA LEU A 68 21.00 -2.50 -25.80
C LEU A 68 22.13 -3.51 -25.53
N SER A 69 22.63 -4.15 -26.58
CA SER A 69 23.77 -5.09 -26.50
C SER A 69 25.10 -4.41 -26.15
N GLN A 70 25.18 -3.07 -26.18
CA GLN A 70 26.37 -2.32 -25.76
C GLN A 70 26.45 -2.13 -24.24
N PHE A 71 25.34 -2.28 -23.52
CA PHE A 71 25.26 -2.09 -22.07
C PHE A 71 25.75 -0.71 -21.57
N SER A 72 25.65 0.32 -22.39
CA SER A 72 26.19 1.66 -22.06
C SER A 72 25.18 2.61 -21.43
N TYR A 73 23.89 2.30 -21.55
CA TYR A 73 22.80 3.24 -21.25
C TYR A 73 22.36 3.21 -19.79
N PRO A 74 21.87 4.35 -19.25
CA PRO A 74 21.36 4.39 -17.89
C PRO A 74 20.04 3.60 -17.77
N PRO A 75 19.73 3.08 -16.57
CA PRO A 75 18.57 2.22 -16.40
C PRO A 75 17.17 2.75 -16.81
N PRO A 76 16.81 4.06 -16.82
CA PRO A 76 15.49 4.48 -17.28
C PRO A 76 15.36 4.28 -18.79
N LEU A 77 16.46 4.49 -19.52
CA LEU A 77 16.53 4.31 -20.96
C LEU A 77 16.57 2.83 -21.34
N ILE A 78 17.25 1.98 -20.56
CA ILE A 78 17.19 0.52 -20.73
C ILE A 78 15.73 0.04 -20.69
N ALA A 79 14.95 0.47 -19.68
CA ALA A 79 13.53 0.13 -19.59
C ALA A 79 12.70 0.66 -20.76
N GLY A 80 12.93 1.91 -21.17
CA GLY A 80 12.28 2.50 -22.33
C GLY A 80 12.53 1.69 -23.62
N ILE A 81 13.79 1.28 -23.85
CA ILE A 81 14.19 0.50 -25.02
C ILE A 81 13.54 -0.88 -25.00
N VAL A 82 13.65 -1.64 -23.90
CA VAL A 82 13.06 -3.00 -23.81
C VAL A 82 11.55 -2.95 -23.99
N ASN A 83 10.87 -1.97 -23.40
CA ASN A 83 9.43 -1.79 -23.58
C ASN A 83 9.06 -1.48 -25.04
N CYS A 84 9.82 -0.59 -25.69
CA CYS A 84 9.62 -0.26 -27.10
C CYS A 84 9.81 -1.48 -28.00
N VAL A 85 10.93 -2.20 -27.83
CA VAL A 85 11.24 -3.44 -28.57
C VAL A 85 10.11 -4.47 -28.43
N SER A 86 9.61 -4.67 -27.21
CA SER A 86 8.51 -5.61 -26.96
C SER A 86 7.22 -5.17 -27.65
N LYS A 87 6.85 -3.88 -27.59
CA LYS A 87 5.66 -3.35 -28.27
C LYS A 87 5.74 -3.48 -29.80
N LEU A 88 6.92 -3.20 -30.37
CA LEU A 88 7.18 -3.35 -31.81
C LEU A 88 7.06 -4.83 -32.24
N HIS A 89 7.66 -5.76 -31.48
CA HIS A 89 7.53 -7.19 -31.75
C HIS A 89 6.08 -7.70 -31.69
N CYS A 90 5.27 -7.20 -30.75
CA CYS A 90 3.85 -7.53 -30.66
C CYS A 90 3.04 -7.03 -31.87
N CYS A 91 3.48 -5.99 -32.57
CA CYS A 91 2.77 -5.44 -33.74
C CYS A 91 3.09 -6.15 -35.05
N LEU A 92 4.18 -6.93 -35.10
CA LEU A 92 4.61 -7.62 -36.31
C LEU A 92 3.76 -8.87 -36.64
N ASP A 93 2.92 -9.37 -35.72
CA ASP A 93 1.94 -10.46 -35.89
C ASP A 93 2.41 -11.69 -36.71
N VAL A 94 3.70 -12.04 -36.59
CA VAL A 94 4.26 -13.26 -37.17
C VAL A 94 4.73 -14.15 -36.03
N ALA A 95 4.41 -15.45 -36.06
CA ALA A 95 4.90 -16.42 -35.07
C ALA A 95 6.44 -16.38 -34.92
N SER A 96 7.17 -16.09 -36.00
CA SER A 96 8.62 -15.88 -36.00
C SER A 96 9.08 -14.66 -35.19
N SER A 97 8.25 -13.62 -35.05
CA SER A 97 8.57 -12.41 -34.28
C SER A 97 8.71 -12.70 -32.79
N GLN A 98 7.84 -13.55 -32.24
CA GLN A 98 7.91 -13.95 -30.83
C GLN A 98 9.14 -14.81 -30.54
N GLU A 99 9.47 -15.74 -31.43
CA GLU A 99 10.67 -16.57 -31.31
C GLU A 99 11.96 -15.72 -31.41
N GLN A 100 11.99 -14.74 -32.32
CA GLN A 100 13.09 -13.79 -32.43
C GLN A 100 13.26 -12.95 -31.15
N MET A 101 12.16 -12.50 -30.54
CA MET A 101 12.19 -11.77 -29.28
C MET A 101 12.75 -12.64 -28.14
N GLN A 102 12.31 -13.90 -28.05
CA GLN A 102 12.81 -14.85 -27.04
C GLN A 102 14.29 -15.15 -27.24
N THR A 103 14.72 -15.36 -28.49
CA THR A 103 16.13 -15.64 -28.83
C THR A 103 17.04 -14.45 -28.51
N TRP A 104 16.59 -13.24 -28.85
CA TRP A 104 17.30 -12.01 -28.50
C TRP A 104 17.41 -11.84 -26.97
N GLY A 105 16.31 -12.04 -26.26
CA GLY A 105 16.27 -11.96 -24.80
C GLY A 105 17.17 -13.00 -24.13
N GLU A 106 17.17 -14.24 -24.62
CA GLU A 106 18.04 -15.33 -24.14
C GLU A 106 19.52 -14.96 -24.29
N LYS A 107 19.93 -14.48 -25.46
CA LYS A 107 21.31 -14.05 -25.71
C LYS A 107 21.72 -12.92 -24.76
N LEU A 108 20.89 -11.88 -24.66
CA LEU A 108 21.19 -10.71 -23.86
C LEU A 108 21.27 -11.04 -22.36
N MET A 109 20.37 -11.89 -21.86
CA MET A 109 20.43 -12.38 -20.47
C MET A 109 21.65 -13.27 -20.21
N ALA A 110 22.08 -14.08 -21.19
CA ALA A 110 23.30 -14.88 -21.07
C ALA A 110 24.56 -14.00 -21.00
N ASP A 111 24.61 -12.91 -21.77
CA ASP A 111 25.71 -11.94 -21.69
C ASP A 111 25.72 -11.21 -20.32
N CYS A 112 24.55 -10.84 -19.79
CA CYS A 112 24.43 -10.35 -18.42
C CYS A 112 24.93 -11.35 -17.39
N ASP A 113 24.48 -12.61 -17.44
CA ASP A 113 24.90 -13.66 -16.50
C ASP A 113 26.42 -13.86 -16.53
N ARG A 114 27.02 -13.89 -17.73
CA ARG A 114 28.48 -14.03 -17.90
C ARG A 114 29.23 -12.86 -17.25
N TYR A 115 28.81 -11.63 -17.53
CA TYR A 115 29.45 -10.43 -16.96
C TYR A 115 29.29 -10.37 -15.44
N ILE A 116 28.06 -10.50 -14.93
CA ILE A 116 27.77 -10.43 -13.49
C ILE A 116 28.53 -11.53 -12.75
N SER A 117 28.56 -12.74 -13.29
CA SER A 117 29.36 -13.82 -12.70
C SER A 117 30.84 -13.52 -12.69
N GLY A 118 31.38 -12.93 -13.75
CA GLY A 118 32.79 -12.53 -13.81
C GLY A 118 33.13 -11.49 -12.74
N VAL A 119 32.22 -10.57 -12.43
CA VAL A 119 32.41 -9.55 -11.39
C VAL A 119 32.21 -10.13 -9.98
N VAL A 120 31.15 -10.91 -9.75
CA VAL A 120 30.78 -11.41 -8.42
C VAL A 120 31.69 -12.54 -7.95
N LEU A 121 32.18 -13.41 -8.85
CA LEU A 121 33.02 -14.56 -8.48
C LEU A 121 34.52 -14.26 -8.47
N ASN A 122 34.97 -13.18 -9.12
CA ASN A 122 36.39 -12.81 -9.13
C ASN A 122 36.76 -11.91 -7.95
N ASN A 123 37.18 -12.54 -6.85
CA ASN A 123 37.58 -11.88 -5.59
C ASN A 123 38.87 -11.02 -5.66
N GLN A 124 39.48 -10.86 -6.84
CA GLN A 124 40.75 -10.13 -6.99
C GLN A 124 40.59 -8.67 -7.45
N ASN A 125 39.38 -8.24 -7.83
CA ASN A 125 39.14 -6.86 -8.28
C ASN A 125 38.73 -5.98 -7.10
N GLU A 126 39.68 -5.22 -6.55
CA GLU A 126 39.41 -4.22 -5.49
C GLU A 126 38.57 -3.02 -5.99
N ASN A 127 38.46 -2.82 -7.31
CA ASN A 127 37.75 -1.70 -7.90
C ASN A 127 36.69 -2.20 -8.91
N VAL A 128 35.52 -2.59 -8.40
CA VAL A 128 34.37 -2.95 -9.23
C VAL A 128 33.74 -1.68 -9.78
N ASP A 129 33.58 -1.60 -11.12
CA ASP A 129 32.77 -0.57 -11.75
C ASP A 129 31.28 -0.84 -11.45
N GLU A 130 30.80 -0.27 -10.35
CA GLU A 130 29.42 -0.43 -9.91
C GLU A 130 28.42 0.16 -10.90
N GLU A 131 28.79 1.22 -11.63
CA GLU A 131 27.88 1.84 -12.60
C GLU A 131 27.66 0.92 -13.79
N GLN A 132 28.73 0.29 -14.29
CA GLN A 132 28.60 -0.69 -15.34
C GLN A 132 27.83 -1.93 -14.84
N LEU A 133 28.11 -2.41 -13.62
CA LEU A 133 27.37 -3.52 -13.03
C LEU A 133 25.86 -3.21 -12.90
N ILE A 134 25.48 -1.99 -12.50
CA ILE A 134 24.09 -1.54 -12.44
C ILE A 134 23.39 -1.70 -13.80
N LYS A 135 24.06 -1.34 -14.91
CA LYS A 135 23.49 -1.46 -16.26
C LYS A 135 23.21 -2.92 -16.62
N TYR A 136 24.12 -3.84 -16.31
CA TYR A 136 23.95 -5.27 -16.55
C TYR A 136 22.83 -5.89 -15.69
N ILE A 137 22.82 -5.64 -14.37
CA ILE A 137 21.78 -6.20 -13.49
C ILE A 137 20.40 -5.67 -13.83
N PHE A 138 20.30 -4.39 -14.23
CA PHE A 138 19.01 -3.81 -14.58
C PHE A 138 18.52 -4.31 -15.93
N THR A 139 19.41 -4.43 -16.93
CA THR A 139 19.08 -5.04 -18.24
C THR A 139 18.58 -6.47 -18.05
N LEU A 140 19.26 -7.28 -17.24
CA LEU A 140 18.80 -8.62 -16.89
C LEU A 140 17.38 -8.62 -16.33
N GLY A 141 17.09 -7.75 -15.35
CA GLY A 141 15.78 -7.67 -14.72
C GLY A 141 14.68 -7.18 -15.65
N GLU A 142 14.97 -6.25 -16.56
CA GLU A 142 13.99 -5.75 -17.52
C GLU A 142 13.66 -6.78 -18.60
N VAL A 143 14.68 -7.44 -19.16
CA VAL A 143 14.53 -8.43 -20.23
C VAL A 143 13.82 -9.69 -19.72
N CYS A 144 14.05 -10.09 -18.47
CA CYS A 144 13.40 -11.27 -17.90
C CYS A 144 11.87 -11.14 -17.84
N GLN A 145 11.33 -9.91 -17.70
CA GLN A 145 9.88 -9.68 -17.70
C GLN A 145 9.25 -10.03 -19.05
N ARG A 146 10.01 -9.91 -20.15
CA ARG A 146 9.54 -10.18 -21.52
C ARG A 146 9.83 -11.61 -21.96
N CYS A 147 10.91 -12.20 -21.45
CA CYS A 147 11.38 -13.54 -21.83
C CYS A 147 11.49 -14.47 -20.60
N PRO A 148 10.39 -14.73 -19.86
CA PRO A 148 10.43 -15.41 -18.57
C PRO A 148 10.96 -16.85 -18.63
N THR A 149 10.67 -17.58 -19.71
CA THR A 149 11.06 -18.99 -19.87
C THR A 149 12.53 -19.19 -20.24
N ARG A 150 13.24 -18.11 -20.61
CA ARG A 150 14.63 -18.12 -21.06
C ARG A 150 15.63 -17.65 -20.00
N MET A 151 15.18 -17.50 -18.76
CA MET A 151 16.01 -16.98 -17.67
C MET A 151 17.16 -17.95 -17.34
N PRO A 152 18.43 -17.48 -17.29
CA PRO A 152 19.56 -18.31 -16.87
C PRO A 152 19.39 -18.82 -15.43
N LYS A 153 19.62 -20.12 -15.21
CA LYS A 153 19.43 -20.77 -13.89
C LYS A 153 20.25 -20.11 -12.77
N ARG A 154 21.42 -19.56 -13.10
CA ARG A 154 22.36 -18.95 -12.14
C ARG A 154 22.04 -17.48 -11.85
N ALA A 155 21.32 -16.78 -12.72
CA ALA A 155 21.07 -15.35 -12.62
C ALA A 155 20.44 -14.95 -11.27
N ALA A 156 19.47 -15.72 -10.79
CA ALA A 156 18.83 -15.47 -9.49
C ALA A 156 19.83 -15.52 -8.32
N LEU A 157 20.73 -16.51 -8.32
CA LEU A 157 21.74 -16.67 -7.27
C LEU A 157 22.75 -15.52 -7.27
N LEU A 158 23.15 -15.04 -8.45
CA LEU A 158 24.06 -13.89 -8.57
C LEU A 158 23.44 -12.63 -7.99
N ILE A 159 22.18 -12.34 -8.33
CA ILE A 159 21.47 -11.18 -7.78
C ILE A 159 21.26 -11.31 -6.27
N GLN A 160 20.92 -12.50 -5.77
CA GLN A 160 20.81 -12.76 -4.33
C GLN A 160 22.14 -12.54 -3.59
N SER A 161 23.27 -12.92 -4.20
CA SER A 161 24.61 -12.66 -3.65
C SER A 161 24.90 -11.16 -3.50
N ILE A 162 24.52 -10.35 -4.48
CA ILE A 162 24.69 -8.88 -4.42
C ILE A 162 23.80 -8.29 -3.32
N VAL A 163 22.55 -8.74 -3.23
CA VAL A 163 21.60 -8.29 -2.21
C VAL A 163 22.01 -8.67 -0.79
N ALA A 164 22.65 -9.83 -0.61
CA ALA A 164 23.11 -10.34 0.69
C ALA A 164 24.41 -9.70 1.20
N SER A 165 25.10 -8.90 0.37
CA SER A 165 26.38 -8.27 0.74
C SER A 165 26.16 -7.15 1.78
N PRO A 166 26.97 -7.08 2.87
CA PRO A 166 26.82 -6.05 3.91
C PRO A 166 27.16 -4.65 3.36
N CYS A 167 26.26 -3.68 3.59
CA CYS A 167 26.45 -2.28 3.20
C CYS A 167 27.60 -1.62 3.99
N ILE A 168 28.45 -0.84 3.32
CA ILE A 168 29.26 0.18 4.00
C ILE A 168 28.35 1.39 4.25
N GLY A 169 28.22 1.82 5.50
CA GLY A 169 27.76 3.18 5.81
C GLY A 169 28.85 4.17 5.40
N SER A 170 28.89 4.57 4.12
CA SER A 170 29.75 5.69 3.71
C SER A 170 29.00 6.98 3.94
N ILE A 171 29.47 7.72 4.95
CA ILE A 171 29.25 9.14 5.14
C ILE A 171 29.69 9.85 3.87
N SER A 172 28.73 10.23 3.03
CA SER A 172 28.90 11.31 2.05
C SER A 172 27.51 11.84 1.69
N ASN A 173 27.22 13.05 2.18
CA ASN A 173 26.18 13.90 1.62
C ASN A 173 26.47 14.12 0.13
N SER A 174 25.79 13.38 -0.74
CA SER A 174 25.64 13.70 -2.16
C SER A 174 24.21 13.36 -2.54
N GLY A 175 23.54 14.32 -3.17
CA GLY A 175 22.09 14.45 -3.23
C GLY A 175 21.32 13.31 -3.88
N ASP A 176 20.10 13.16 -3.39
CA ASP A 176 18.84 12.97 -4.14
C ASP A 176 18.85 12.42 -5.59
N ASP A 177 19.52 11.31 -5.89
CA ASP A 177 19.41 10.64 -7.20
C ASP A 177 18.48 9.40 -7.19
N GLY A 178 17.76 9.15 -6.08
CA GLY A 178 16.74 8.09 -6.01
C GLY A 178 15.38 8.47 -6.60
N ASN A 179 15.19 9.74 -6.99
CA ASN A 179 13.87 10.30 -7.30
C ASN A 179 13.40 10.08 -8.76
N GLN A 180 14.30 9.78 -9.69
CA GLN A 180 13.96 9.76 -11.13
C GLN A 180 13.46 8.41 -11.69
N TYR A 181 13.43 7.34 -10.90
CA TYR A 181 13.00 6.01 -11.35
C TYR A 181 11.53 5.67 -11.12
N ASN A 182 10.79 6.54 -10.42
CA ASN A 182 9.43 6.26 -9.99
C ASN A 182 8.40 6.28 -11.14
N ASP A 183 8.70 6.92 -12.27
CA ASP A 183 7.79 6.99 -13.43
C ASP A 183 7.89 5.79 -14.38
N VAL A 184 9.00 5.05 -14.35
CA VAL A 184 9.23 3.92 -15.27
C VAL A 184 8.56 2.63 -14.76
N ILE A 185 8.55 2.39 -13.45
CA ILE A 185 7.84 1.24 -12.85
C ILE A 185 6.32 1.36 -13.05
N ARG A 186 5.76 2.58 -13.10
CA ARG A 186 4.32 2.79 -13.39
C ARG A 186 3.90 2.41 -14.80
N SER A 187 4.81 2.39 -15.77
CA SER A 187 4.48 2.07 -17.17
C SER A 187 4.48 0.57 -17.47
N GLY A 188 4.76 -0.29 -16.47
CA GLY A 188 4.79 -1.74 -16.57
C GLY A 188 3.56 -2.46 -16.01
N HIS A 189 2.43 -1.77 -15.78
CA HIS A 189 1.19 -2.47 -15.43
C HIS A 189 0.78 -3.36 -16.60
N LEU A 190 0.61 -4.65 -16.31
CA LEU A 190 -0.02 -5.62 -17.18
C LEU A 190 -1.29 -5.01 -17.78
N GLU A 191 -1.26 -4.75 -19.10
CA GLU A 191 -2.47 -4.67 -19.89
C GLU A 191 -3.25 -5.98 -19.64
N ARG A 192 -4.51 -5.84 -19.23
CA ARG A 192 -5.46 -6.93 -19.00
C ARG A 192 -5.41 -7.92 -20.17
N ALA A 193 -5.06 -9.18 -19.91
CA ALA A 193 -5.51 -10.28 -20.72
C ALA A 193 -6.97 -10.55 -20.35
N GLU A 194 -7.90 -10.30 -21.28
CA GLU A 194 -9.30 -10.70 -21.17
C GLU A 194 -9.37 -12.24 -21.11
N ALA A 195 -9.60 -12.78 -19.91
CA ALA A 195 -10.04 -14.15 -19.77
C ALA A 195 -11.55 -14.21 -20.05
N SER A 196 -11.91 -14.79 -21.21
CA SER A 196 -13.28 -15.07 -21.60
C SER A 196 -13.92 -16.07 -20.61
N HIS A 197 -14.85 -15.58 -19.81
CA HIS A 197 -15.76 -16.42 -19.03
C HIS A 197 -16.79 -17.08 -19.96
N GLY A 198 -16.55 -18.34 -20.30
CA GLY A 198 -17.56 -19.26 -20.79
C GLY A 198 -18.19 -20.03 -19.62
N SER A 199 -19.30 -19.53 -19.11
CA SER A 199 -20.17 -20.25 -18.17
C SER A 199 -21.08 -21.20 -18.96
N GLN A 200 -21.17 -22.50 -18.58
CA GLN A 200 -22.43 -23.26 -18.42
C GLN A 200 -22.24 -24.75 -18.02
N PRO A 201 -23.28 -25.51 -17.59
CA PRO A 201 -23.39 -25.95 -16.19
C PRO A 201 -23.54 -27.48 -15.98
N GLY A 202 -23.42 -27.89 -14.71
CA GLY A 202 -24.25 -28.93 -14.08
C GLY A 202 -24.04 -30.41 -14.45
N SER A 203 -23.58 -31.20 -13.47
CA SER A 203 -24.16 -32.53 -13.19
C SER A 203 -23.80 -32.96 -11.76
N LYS A 204 -24.83 -33.44 -11.06
CA LYS A 204 -24.77 -34.15 -9.77
C LYS A 204 -24.38 -35.62 -10.04
N GLU A 205 -23.75 -36.27 -9.06
CA GLU A 205 -23.94 -37.67 -8.60
C GLU A 205 -22.80 -38.01 -7.60
N THR A 206 -23.06 -38.07 -6.28
CA THR A 206 -23.45 -39.22 -5.43
C THR A 206 -22.35 -40.26 -5.13
N SER A 207 -21.85 -40.18 -3.88
CA SER A 207 -21.69 -41.24 -2.84
C SER A 207 -20.85 -42.51 -3.02
N HIS A 208 -20.30 -42.94 -1.85
CA HIS A 208 -19.70 -44.24 -1.45
C HIS A 208 -18.22 -44.47 -1.79
N ASP A 209 -17.39 -45.17 -1.00
CA ASP A 209 -17.33 -45.56 0.42
C ASP A 209 -15.94 -46.24 0.62
N SER A 210 -15.45 -46.27 1.86
CA SER A 210 -14.60 -47.34 2.45
C SER A 210 -13.12 -47.57 2.09
N GLN A 211 -12.29 -47.34 3.12
CA GLN A 211 -11.35 -48.27 3.81
C GLN A 211 -10.00 -48.76 3.20
N ASP A 212 -8.97 -48.48 4.00
CA ASP A 212 -7.85 -49.32 4.50
C ASP A 212 -6.94 -50.14 3.55
N GLY A 213 -5.62 -50.01 3.78
CA GLY A 213 -4.61 -50.93 3.25
C GLY A 213 -3.16 -50.48 3.52
N ASP A 214 -2.62 -50.89 4.66
CA ASP A 214 -1.22 -50.80 5.08
C ASP A 214 -0.34 -51.80 4.29
N SER A 215 0.91 -51.43 3.92
CA SER A 215 2.04 -52.33 3.58
C SER A 215 3.32 -51.54 3.22
N GLN A 216 4.37 -51.67 4.05
CA GLN A 216 5.79 -51.38 3.76
C GLN A 216 6.41 -52.46 2.82
N PRO A 217 7.75 -52.51 2.62
CA PRO A 217 8.64 -51.56 1.96
C PRO A 217 9.43 -52.25 0.82
N ASP A 218 9.78 -51.56 -0.27
CA ASP A 218 10.73 -52.10 -1.25
C ASP A 218 11.93 -51.20 -1.50
N SER A 219 13.07 -51.86 -1.39
CA SER A 219 14.44 -51.36 -1.45
C SER A 219 15.04 -51.45 -2.86
N TYR A 220 16.03 -50.57 -3.10
CA TYR A 220 17.03 -50.56 -4.17
C TYR A 220 16.61 -50.01 -5.54
N THR A 221 17.07 -48.79 -5.83
CA THR A 221 18.08 -48.59 -6.89
C THR A 221 18.72 -47.21 -6.74
N SER A 222 20.02 -47.22 -6.48
CA SER A 222 20.87 -46.03 -6.43
C SER A 222 20.98 -45.43 -7.83
N GLN A 223 20.28 -44.34 -8.08
CA GLN A 223 20.62 -43.40 -9.15
C GLN A 223 21.07 -42.10 -8.50
N SER A 224 22.34 -41.79 -8.73
CA SER A 224 23.03 -40.56 -8.35
C SER A 224 22.36 -39.35 -9.00
N HIS A 225 21.26 -38.89 -8.42
CA HIS A 225 20.83 -37.51 -8.59
C HIS A 225 21.77 -36.64 -7.77
N THR A 226 22.58 -35.84 -8.46
CA THR A 226 23.24 -34.68 -7.87
C THR A 226 22.15 -33.72 -7.38
N VAL A 227 21.67 -33.96 -6.17
CA VAL A 227 20.93 -33.00 -5.36
C VAL A 227 21.91 -31.86 -5.10
N ILE A 228 21.79 -30.78 -5.85
CA ILE A 228 22.44 -29.51 -5.52
C ILE A 228 21.74 -29.03 -4.25
N SER A 229 22.28 -29.46 -3.11
CA SER A 229 21.89 -29.00 -1.79
C SER A 229 21.93 -27.47 -1.77
N SER A 230 20.83 -26.85 -1.36
CA SER A 230 20.73 -25.42 -1.09
C SER A 230 21.86 -24.97 -0.16
N GLN A 231 22.90 -24.35 -0.71
CA GLN A 231 24.01 -23.82 0.07
C GLN A 231 23.60 -22.47 0.69
N PRO A 232 23.93 -22.22 1.96
CA PRO A 232 23.54 -21.00 2.67
C PRO A 232 24.24 -19.76 2.07
N LEU A 233 23.45 -18.69 1.90
CA LEU A 233 23.84 -17.37 1.36
C LEU A 233 25.02 -16.70 2.11
N SER A 234 25.45 -17.24 3.26
CA SER A 234 26.50 -16.70 4.12
C SER A 234 27.94 -16.94 3.64
N GLN A 235 28.16 -17.74 2.58
CA GLN A 235 29.51 -17.99 2.04
C GLN A 235 29.95 -17.03 0.94
N PHE A 236 29.02 -16.29 0.31
CA PHE A 236 29.39 -15.23 -0.62
C PHE A 236 29.86 -14.00 0.18
N ARG A 237 31.14 -13.98 0.56
CA ARG A 237 31.82 -12.74 0.92
C ARG A 237 32.11 -11.97 -0.37
N GLY A 238 31.06 -11.43 -0.99
CA GLY A 238 31.22 -10.45 -2.05
C GLY A 238 32.03 -9.26 -1.55
N SER A 239 32.76 -8.60 -2.45
CA SER A 239 33.38 -7.32 -2.16
C SER A 239 32.33 -6.33 -1.61
N LYS A 240 32.77 -5.35 -0.83
CA LYS A 240 31.87 -4.42 -0.14
C LYS A 240 31.05 -3.65 -1.20
N MET A 241 29.73 -3.85 -1.28
CA MET A 241 28.86 -3.24 -2.30
C MET A 241 28.18 -1.98 -1.75
N SER A 242 28.03 -0.94 -2.59
CA SER A 242 27.33 0.29 -2.18
C SER A 242 25.82 0.10 -2.04
N SER A 243 25.19 1.01 -1.28
CA SER A 243 23.73 1.09 -1.17
C SER A 243 23.04 1.39 -2.50
N LYS A 244 23.71 2.07 -3.44
CA LYS A 244 23.19 2.38 -4.79
C LYS A 244 23.07 1.10 -5.62
N LEU A 245 24.13 0.30 -5.67
CA LEU A 245 24.14 -0.98 -6.37
C LEU A 245 23.12 -1.95 -5.74
N ARG A 246 23.09 -2.03 -4.40
CA ARG A 246 22.14 -2.89 -3.68
C ARG A 246 20.69 -2.52 -3.97
N ALA A 247 20.37 -1.22 -4.04
CA ALA A 247 19.03 -0.75 -4.40
C ALA A 247 18.59 -1.21 -5.80
N HIS A 248 19.49 -1.19 -6.78
CA HIS A 248 19.21 -1.70 -8.13
C HIS A 248 19.10 -3.23 -8.15
N ALA A 249 19.94 -3.93 -7.38
CA ALA A 249 19.86 -5.38 -7.25
C ALA A 249 18.52 -5.84 -6.66
N PHE A 250 17.95 -5.10 -5.70
CA PHE A 250 16.60 -5.36 -5.20
C PHE A 250 15.53 -5.20 -6.30
N ILE A 251 15.59 -4.13 -7.11
CA ILE A 251 14.66 -3.95 -8.24
C ILE A 251 14.73 -5.17 -9.17
N THR A 252 15.94 -5.59 -9.55
CA THR A 252 16.14 -6.78 -10.37
C THR A 252 15.58 -8.03 -9.69
N LEU A 253 15.89 -8.26 -8.41
CA LEU A 253 15.36 -9.39 -7.65
C LEU A 253 13.83 -9.42 -7.65
N GLY A 254 13.19 -8.27 -7.45
CA GLY A 254 11.73 -8.14 -7.49
C GLY A 254 11.15 -8.53 -8.85
N LYS A 255 11.75 -8.06 -9.94
CA LYS A 255 11.38 -8.46 -11.31
C LYS A 255 11.54 -9.97 -11.51
N LEU A 256 12.66 -10.57 -11.09
CA LEU A 256 12.85 -12.03 -11.14
C LEU A 256 11.75 -12.77 -10.34
N CYS A 257 11.39 -12.26 -9.16
CA CYS A 257 10.33 -12.84 -8.32
C CYS A 257 8.95 -12.77 -8.99
N LEU A 258 8.62 -11.73 -9.76
CA LEU A 258 7.35 -11.63 -10.49
C LEU A 258 7.19 -12.70 -11.59
N VAL A 259 8.31 -13.24 -12.06
CA VAL A 259 8.37 -14.27 -13.10
C VAL A 259 8.45 -15.69 -12.52
N ASP A 260 9.12 -15.86 -11.37
CA ASP A 260 9.32 -17.16 -10.71
C ASP A 260 8.73 -17.16 -9.28
N GLU A 261 7.58 -17.82 -9.11
CA GLU A 261 6.91 -17.95 -7.81
C GLU A 261 7.77 -18.70 -6.77
N SER A 262 8.59 -19.66 -7.20
CA SER A 262 9.47 -20.41 -6.29
C SER A 262 10.57 -19.51 -5.72
N LEU A 263 11.07 -18.58 -6.53
CA LEU A 263 12.01 -17.55 -6.10
C LEU A 263 11.34 -16.54 -5.18
N ALA A 264 10.13 -16.08 -5.52
CA ALA A 264 9.34 -15.18 -4.68
C ALA A 264 9.11 -15.76 -3.27
N LYS A 265 8.72 -17.04 -3.19
CA LYS A 265 8.53 -17.77 -1.91
C LYS A 265 9.79 -17.78 -1.05
N LYS A 266 10.97 -17.91 -1.67
CA LYS A 266 12.26 -17.92 -0.97
C LYS A 266 12.72 -16.51 -0.57
N ALA A 267 12.39 -15.49 -1.37
CA ALA A 267 12.87 -14.12 -1.16
C ALA A 267 11.99 -13.29 -0.23
N ILE A 268 10.69 -13.58 -0.12
CA ILE A 268 9.71 -12.70 0.55
C ILE A 268 10.07 -12.34 2.00
N ALA A 269 10.60 -13.31 2.77
CA ALA A 269 11.01 -13.07 4.15
C ALA A 269 12.24 -12.15 4.24
N ALA A 270 13.17 -12.27 3.28
CA ALA A 270 14.33 -11.38 3.21
C ALA A 270 13.91 -9.96 2.81
N LEU A 271 12.97 -9.81 1.87
CA LEU A 271 12.38 -8.52 1.51
C LEU A 271 11.72 -7.87 2.73
N ALA A 272 10.86 -8.59 3.45
CA ALA A 272 10.18 -8.05 4.63
C ALA A 272 11.16 -7.56 5.71
N ARG A 273 12.26 -8.29 5.94
CA ARG A 273 13.33 -7.90 6.88
C ARG A 273 14.04 -6.60 6.47
N GLU A 274 14.26 -6.37 5.19
CA GLU A 274 14.92 -5.16 4.70
C GLU A 274 14.08 -3.89 4.89
N LEU A 275 12.74 -4.01 4.94
CA LEU A 275 11.88 -2.90 5.35
C LEU A 275 12.16 -2.43 6.79
N GLU A 276 12.68 -3.31 7.63
CA GLU A 276 12.90 -3.06 9.05
C GLU A 276 14.36 -2.75 9.40
N GLU A 277 15.31 -3.41 8.73
CA GLU A 277 16.74 -3.39 9.09
C GLU A 277 17.59 -2.50 8.17
N SER A 278 17.13 -2.19 6.96
CA SER A 278 17.95 -1.47 5.99
C SER A 278 18.09 0.01 6.34
N ASP A 279 19.32 0.52 6.39
CA ASP A 279 19.58 1.95 6.63
C ASP A 279 19.24 2.82 5.41
N SER A 280 19.34 2.27 4.20
CA SER A 280 19.13 2.99 2.94
C SER A 280 17.63 3.23 2.65
N PRO A 281 17.16 4.49 2.59
CA PRO A 281 15.78 4.78 2.20
C PRO A 281 15.44 4.30 0.79
N ALA A 282 16.42 4.29 -0.13
CA ALA A 282 16.22 3.81 -1.50
C ALA A 282 15.94 2.29 -1.52
N VAL A 283 16.65 1.51 -0.70
CA VAL A 283 16.40 0.07 -0.57
C VAL A 283 15.01 -0.17 0.01
N ARG A 284 14.66 0.47 1.14
CA ARG A 284 13.33 0.32 1.76
C ARG A 284 12.22 0.71 0.79
N ASN A 285 12.37 1.83 0.07
CA ASN A 285 11.41 2.27 -0.93
C ASN A 285 11.21 1.23 -2.04
N ASN A 286 12.30 0.73 -2.62
CA ASN A 286 12.24 -0.27 -3.68
C ASN A 286 11.59 -1.56 -3.20
N VAL A 287 11.91 -1.99 -1.97
CA VAL A 287 11.29 -3.18 -1.37
C VAL A 287 9.79 -2.98 -1.15
N VAL A 288 9.33 -1.80 -0.72
CA VAL A 288 7.88 -1.51 -0.63
C VAL A 288 7.20 -1.65 -1.99
N ILE A 289 7.81 -1.14 -3.06
CA ILE A 289 7.30 -1.27 -4.44
C ILE A 289 7.22 -2.74 -4.85
N ILE A 290 8.30 -3.50 -4.65
CA ILE A 290 8.37 -4.94 -4.98
C ILE A 290 7.29 -5.72 -4.21
N MET A 291 7.14 -5.47 -2.91
CA MET A 291 6.12 -6.12 -2.09
C MET A 291 4.70 -5.77 -2.57
N GLY A 292 4.49 -4.53 -3.05
CA GLY A 292 3.25 -4.11 -3.70
C GLY A 292 2.94 -4.91 -4.97
N ASP A 293 3.91 -5.02 -5.89
CA ASP A 293 3.74 -5.77 -7.13
C ASP A 293 3.53 -7.27 -6.86
N LEU A 294 4.27 -7.84 -5.91
CA LEU A 294 4.08 -9.22 -5.47
C LEU A 294 2.72 -9.44 -4.79
N THR A 295 2.13 -8.42 -4.15
CA THR A 295 0.78 -8.53 -3.57
C THR A 295 -0.27 -8.69 -4.66
N ILE A 296 -0.08 -8.04 -5.81
CA ILE A 296 -0.96 -8.18 -6.98
C ILE A 296 -0.79 -9.58 -7.60
N ARG A 297 0.46 -10.02 -7.79
CA ARG A 297 0.76 -11.28 -8.49
C ARG A 297 0.54 -12.54 -7.65
N TYR A 298 0.91 -12.49 -6.37
CA TYR A 298 0.94 -13.62 -5.44
C TYR A 298 0.33 -13.24 -4.09
N THR A 299 -0.90 -12.74 -4.08
CA THR A 299 -1.59 -12.16 -2.90
C THR A 299 -1.44 -13.02 -1.64
N THR A 300 -1.75 -14.32 -1.74
CA THR A 300 -1.70 -15.26 -0.60
C THR A 300 -0.31 -15.41 0.02
N LEU A 301 0.75 -15.19 -0.76
CA LEU A 301 2.13 -15.23 -0.27
C LEU A 301 2.45 -14.00 0.56
N VAL A 302 1.96 -12.83 0.15
CA VAL A 302 2.30 -11.53 0.76
C VAL A 302 1.36 -11.17 1.91
N ASP A 303 0.17 -11.74 2.02
CA ASP A 303 -0.84 -11.45 3.05
C ASP A 303 -0.26 -11.34 4.48
N ARG A 304 0.65 -12.25 4.85
CA ARG A 304 1.28 -12.26 6.18
C ARG A 304 2.27 -11.12 6.44
N TYR A 305 2.71 -10.43 5.39
CA TYR A 305 3.70 -9.35 5.42
C TYR A 305 3.08 -7.96 5.18
N VAL A 306 1.76 -7.88 4.97
CA VAL A 306 1.04 -6.60 4.80
C VAL A 306 1.29 -5.65 5.98
N THR A 307 1.45 -6.17 7.19
CA THR A 307 1.81 -5.36 8.36
C THR A 307 3.20 -4.76 8.24
N ASN A 308 4.19 -5.47 7.71
CA ASN A 308 5.54 -4.93 7.47
C ASN A 308 5.50 -3.79 6.45
N ILE A 309 4.71 -3.94 5.38
CA ILE A 309 4.46 -2.86 4.41
C ILE A 309 3.81 -1.66 5.12
N ALA A 310 2.74 -1.88 5.89
CA ALA A 310 2.05 -0.83 6.63
C ALA A 310 2.91 -0.14 7.68
N ALA A 311 3.94 -0.79 8.22
CA ALA A 311 4.88 -0.17 9.15
C ALA A 311 5.71 0.95 8.48
N CYS A 312 5.85 0.92 7.15
CA CYS A 312 6.56 1.92 6.36
C CYS A 312 5.77 3.24 6.22
N LEU A 313 4.49 3.28 6.62
CA LEU A 313 3.71 4.52 6.76
C LEU A 313 4.26 5.47 7.84
N LYS A 314 5.14 4.99 8.71
CA LYS A 314 5.90 5.79 9.68
C LYS A 314 7.41 5.74 9.42
N ASP A 315 7.85 5.40 8.20
CA ASP A 315 9.27 5.42 7.86
C ASP A 315 9.92 6.79 8.12
N PRO A 316 11.19 6.87 8.57
CA PRO A 316 11.89 8.14 8.72
C PRO A 316 11.90 8.97 7.44
N SER A 317 12.00 8.34 6.27
CA SER A 317 12.03 9.01 4.97
C SER A 317 10.62 9.36 4.48
N PRO A 318 10.33 10.66 4.18
CA PRO A 318 9.06 11.06 3.58
C PRO A 318 8.76 10.37 2.25
N LEU A 319 9.79 10.09 1.45
CA LEU A 319 9.66 9.38 0.17
C LEU A 319 9.06 7.98 0.38
N VAL A 320 9.60 7.22 1.33
CA VAL A 320 9.12 5.87 1.65
C VAL A 320 7.68 5.93 2.16
N ARG A 321 7.35 6.89 3.04
CA ARG A 321 5.98 7.07 3.55
C ARG A 321 4.97 7.37 2.44
N LYS A 322 5.30 8.31 1.53
CA LYS A 322 4.44 8.71 0.40
C LYS A 322 4.18 7.55 -0.57
N ASN A 323 5.22 6.80 -0.92
CA ASN A 323 5.10 5.64 -1.81
C ASN A 323 4.33 4.49 -1.12
N THR A 324 4.60 4.22 0.15
CA THR A 324 3.85 3.22 0.93
C THR A 324 2.36 3.56 0.97
N LEU A 325 2.03 4.83 1.25
CA LEU A 325 0.65 5.31 1.25
C LEU A 325 -0.03 5.05 -0.10
N THR A 326 0.62 5.47 -1.20
CA THR A 326 0.08 5.30 -2.55
C THR A 326 -0.14 3.83 -2.93
N ILE A 327 0.82 2.96 -2.60
CA ILE A 327 0.74 1.53 -2.88
C ILE A 327 -0.38 0.88 -2.07
N LEU A 328 -0.45 1.13 -0.76
CA LEU A 328 -1.51 0.56 0.08
C LEU A 328 -2.89 1.05 -0.34
N THR A 329 -3.06 2.34 -0.67
CA THR A 329 -4.34 2.86 -1.20
C THR A 329 -4.77 2.07 -2.41
N ARG A 330 -3.86 1.88 -3.38
CA ARG A 330 -4.16 1.16 -4.61
C ARG A 330 -4.53 -0.30 -4.35
N LEU A 331 -3.74 -1.00 -3.53
CA LEU A 331 -3.99 -2.40 -3.18
C LEU A 331 -5.34 -2.59 -2.47
N LEU A 332 -5.78 -1.61 -1.69
CA LEU A 332 -7.06 -1.61 -1.00
C LEU A 332 -8.21 -1.29 -1.97
N GLN A 333 -8.04 -0.33 -2.89
CA GLN A 333 -9.03 -0.01 -3.92
C GLN A 333 -9.29 -1.16 -4.90
N GLU A 334 -8.22 -1.90 -5.25
CA GLU A 334 -8.26 -3.06 -6.14
C GLU A 334 -8.53 -4.39 -5.39
N GLU A 335 -8.81 -4.34 -4.09
CA GLU A 335 -9.20 -5.46 -3.22
C GLU A 335 -8.15 -6.59 -3.07
N TYR A 336 -6.89 -6.35 -3.44
CA TYR A 336 -5.78 -7.28 -3.15
C TYR A 336 -5.45 -7.36 -1.67
N VAL A 337 -5.69 -6.28 -0.91
CA VAL A 337 -5.51 -6.26 0.54
C VAL A 337 -6.85 -5.95 1.20
N LYS A 338 -7.16 -6.67 2.28
CA LYS A 338 -8.39 -6.44 3.04
C LYS A 338 -8.21 -5.32 4.05
N TRP A 339 -9.19 -4.42 4.10
CA TRP A 339 -9.27 -3.34 5.08
C TRP A 339 -9.62 -3.87 6.48
N LYS A 340 -8.65 -4.37 7.25
CA LYS A 340 -8.88 -5.00 8.56
C LYS A 340 -7.82 -4.70 9.61
N GLY A 341 -8.26 -4.63 10.87
CA GLY A 341 -7.43 -4.63 12.07
C GLY A 341 -6.28 -3.61 12.03
N VAL A 342 -5.06 -4.09 12.28
CA VAL A 342 -3.84 -3.27 12.42
C VAL A 342 -3.58 -2.36 11.22
N LEU A 343 -3.94 -2.80 10.01
CA LEU A 343 -3.74 -2.00 8.81
C LEU A 343 -4.51 -0.68 8.91
N PHE A 344 -5.75 -0.71 9.40
CA PHE A 344 -6.55 0.49 9.58
C PHE A 344 -5.88 1.48 10.55
N PHE A 345 -5.46 0.99 11.73
CA PHE A 345 -4.84 1.83 12.74
C PHE A 345 -3.56 2.49 12.23
N ARG A 346 -2.72 1.76 11.49
CA ARG A 346 -1.51 2.33 10.89
C ARG A 346 -1.86 3.35 9.82
N TYR A 347 -2.80 3.02 8.94
CA TYR A 347 -3.21 3.87 7.84
C TYR A 347 -3.77 5.20 8.34
N ILE A 348 -4.76 5.19 9.24
CA ILE A 348 -5.45 6.41 9.67
C ILE A 348 -4.48 7.39 10.37
N THR A 349 -3.42 6.92 11.03
CA THR A 349 -2.42 7.79 11.66
C THR A 349 -1.54 8.56 10.68
N THR A 350 -1.66 8.33 9.37
CA THR A 350 -0.95 9.07 8.32
C THR A 350 -1.52 10.47 8.11
N ILE A 351 -2.77 10.75 8.49
CA ILE A 351 -3.31 12.13 8.51
C ILE A 351 -2.66 13.00 9.59
N LEU A 352 -1.83 12.40 10.45
CA LEU A 352 -0.99 13.08 11.44
C LEU A 352 0.49 13.18 10.99
N ASP A 353 0.79 12.99 9.70
CA ASP A 353 2.15 13.14 9.18
C ASP A 353 2.67 14.56 9.36
N ASN A 354 3.98 14.69 9.57
CA ASN A 354 4.63 15.99 9.69
C ASN A 354 4.79 16.67 8.31
N ALA A 355 4.86 15.90 7.22
CA ALA A 355 4.88 16.41 5.87
C ALA A 355 3.46 16.68 5.38
N VAL A 356 3.14 17.97 5.14
CA VAL A 356 1.81 18.43 4.73
C VAL A 356 1.33 17.73 3.45
N GLU A 357 2.22 17.48 2.49
CA GLU A 357 1.86 16.74 1.26
C GLU A 357 1.33 15.33 1.55
N ILE A 358 1.97 14.60 2.48
CA ILE A 358 1.58 13.24 2.83
C ILE A 358 0.27 13.25 3.61
N LYS A 359 0.11 14.22 4.52
CA LYS A 359 -1.14 14.44 5.24
C LYS A 359 -2.30 14.67 4.27
N ASN A 360 -2.16 15.63 3.34
CA ASN A 360 -3.21 15.97 2.37
C ASN A 360 -3.51 14.78 1.44
N LEU A 361 -2.48 14.03 1.02
CA LEU A 361 -2.68 12.81 0.23
C LEU A 361 -3.45 11.75 1.04
N ALA A 362 -3.14 11.56 2.32
CA ALA A 362 -3.80 10.60 3.18
C ALA A 362 -5.28 10.93 3.39
N GLU A 363 -5.59 12.20 3.66
CA GLU A 363 -6.97 12.70 3.78
C GLU A 363 -7.74 12.46 2.48
N PHE A 364 -7.17 12.87 1.34
CA PHE A 364 -7.76 12.64 0.02
C PHE A 364 -8.02 11.14 -0.25
N CYS A 365 -7.04 10.28 0.02
CA CYS A 365 -7.18 8.84 -0.19
C CYS A 365 -8.27 8.24 0.71
N LEU A 366 -8.35 8.65 1.97
CA LEU A 366 -9.36 8.15 2.90
C LEU A 366 -10.77 8.59 2.49
N GLU A 367 -10.95 9.88 2.22
CA GLU A 367 -12.24 10.49 1.94
C GLU A 367 -12.78 10.16 0.55
N HIS A 368 -11.95 10.32 -0.48
CA HIS A 368 -12.44 10.27 -1.86
C HIS A 368 -12.20 8.93 -2.56
N LEU A 369 -11.28 8.10 -2.05
CA LEU A 369 -10.92 6.83 -2.70
C LEU A 369 -11.44 5.62 -1.91
N LEU A 370 -11.12 5.56 -0.62
CA LEU A 370 -11.36 4.38 0.21
C LEU A 370 -12.74 4.37 0.85
N LEU A 371 -13.25 5.52 1.29
CA LEU A 371 -14.59 5.62 1.87
C LEU A 371 -15.69 5.22 0.87
N GLN A 372 -15.53 5.58 -0.40
CA GLN A 372 -16.46 5.17 -1.46
C GLN A 372 -16.51 3.64 -1.63
N LYS A 373 -15.37 2.96 -1.46
CA LYS A 373 -15.25 1.49 -1.53
C LYS A 373 -15.71 0.81 -0.25
N HIS A 374 -15.51 1.46 0.90
CA HIS A 374 -15.82 0.91 2.21
C HIS A 374 -16.60 1.93 3.08
N PRO A 375 -17.91 2.14 2.84
CA PRO A 375 -18.70 3.20 3.49
C PRO A 375 -18.77 3.15 5.02
N SER A 376 -18.45 2.00 5.62
CA SER A 376 -18.43 1.80 7.08
C SER A 376 -17.01 1.66 7.67
N MET A 377 -15.97 2.01 6.90
CA MET A 377 -14.57 1.84 7.31
C MET A 377 -14.18 2.61 8.56
N PHE A 378 -14.82 3.75 8.85
CA PHE A 378 -14.60 4.50 10.08
C PHE A 378 -15.48 4.02 11.22
N PHE A 379 -16.72 3.62 10.93
CA PHE A 379 -17.71 3.23 11.94
C PHE A 379 -17.31 1.96 12.69
N HIS A 380 -16.91 0.91 11.96
CA HIS A 380 -16.61 -0.38 12.57
C HIS A 380 -15.44 -0.36 13.57
N PRO A 381 -14.26 0.22 13.25
CA PRO A 381 -13.12 0.24 14.16
C PRO A 381 -13.16 1.39 15.19
N PHE A 382 -14.13 2.30 15.13
CA PHE A 382 -14.10 3.55 15.91
C PHE A 382 -13.89 3.33 17.41
N LEU A 383 -14.64 2.41 18.02
CA LEU A 383 -14.54 2.15 19.45
C LEU A 383 -13.18 1.55 19.81
N GLU A 384 -12.70 0.60 18.99
CA GLU A 384 -11.37 0.00 19.16
C GLU A 384 -10.25 1.04 19.04
N CYS A 385 -10.40 2.08 18.20
CA CYS A 385 -9.43 3.18 18.13
C CYS A 385 -9.25 3.93 19.44
N ILE A 386 -10.27 4.04 20.28
CA ILE A 386 -10.15 4.69 21.60
C ILE A 386 -9.17 3.92 22.48
N PHE A 387 -9.31 2.60 22.51
CA PHE A 387 -8.42 1.71 23.25
C PHE A 387 -7.04 1.61 22.60
N HIS A 388 -6.99 1.48 21.27
CA HIS A 388 -5.75 1.29 20.52
C HIS A 388 -4.83 2.49 20.61
N PHE A 389 -5.33 3.70 20.34
CA PHE A 389 -4.49 4.89 20.37
C PHE A 389 -4.03 5.26 21.78
N ASN A 390 -4.74 4.83 22.83
CA ASN A 390 -4.29 4.94 24.21
C ASN A 390 -3.41 3.77 24.68
N ASN A 391 -3.15 2.77 23.82
CA ASN A 391 -2.42 1.55 24.15
C ASN A 391 -2.99 0.77 25.35
N TYR A 392 -4.31 0.80 25.55
CA TYR A 392 -4.96 0.14 26.69
C TYR A 392 -5.06 -1.37 26.48
N GLN A 393 -4.35 -2.16 27.28
CA GLN A 393 -4.20 -3.62 27.06
C GLN A 393 -5.14 -4.50 27.90
N VAL A 394 -5.71 -3.93 28.97
CA VAL A 394 -6.49 -4.66 29.99
C VAL A 394 -7.88 -5.08 29.47
N HIS A 395 -8.43 -4.35 28.49
CA HIS A 395 -9.76 -4.64 27.93
C HIS A 395 -9.88 -6.09 27.46
N THR A 396 -11.00 -6.76 27.67
CA THR A 396 -11.15 -8.21 27.36
C THR A 396 -11.21 -8.50 25.86
N VAL A 397 -11.86 -7.62 25.08
CA VAL A 397 -12.06 -7.78 23.62
C VAL A 397 -11.02 -7.03 22.76
N TYR A 398 -10.81 -5.73 23.01
CA TYR A 398 -9.96 -4.87 22.18
C TYR A 398 -8.45 -5.03 22.43
N ASN A 399 -7.65 -4.64 21.42
CA ASN A 399 -6.18 -4.71 21.45
C ASN A 399 -5.60 -6.12 21.65
N LYS A 400 -6.32 -7.18 21.29
CA LYS A 400 -5.87 -8.59 21.45
C LYS A 400 -5.10 -9.16 20.25
N PHE A 401 -4.46 -8.30 19.46
CA PHE A 401 -3.71 -8.72 18.29
C PHE A 401 -2.20 -8.69 18.53
N LYS A 402 -1.45 -9.50 17.77
CA LYS A 402 0.01 -9.57 17.90
C LYS A 402 0.66 -8.30 17.34
N GLN A 403 1.54 -7.69 18.11
CA GLN A 403 2.39 -6.57 17.71
C GLN A 403 3.77 -6.72 18.34
N THR A 404 4.81 -6.34 17.59
CA THR A 404 6.15 -6.19 18.15
C THR A 404 6.26 -4.93 19.00
N GLU A 405 7.19 -4.91 19.94
CA GLU A 405 7.42 -3.75 20.80
C GLU A 405 7.85 -2.51 19.99
N ARG A 406 8.67 -2.72 18.95
CA ARG A 406 9.07 -1.68 18.00
C ARG A 406 7.87 -1.04 17.30
N GLU A 407 6.90 -1.85 16.86
CA GLU A 407 5.68 -1.33 16.22
C GLU A 407 4.80 -0.57 17.20
N LYS A 408 4.67 -1.05 18.45
CA LYS A 408 3.92 -0.33 19.49
C LYS A 408 4.52 1.05 19.73
N GLN A 409 5.83 1.15 19.90
CA GLN A 409 6.51 2.43 20.12
C GLN A 409 6.34 3.38 18.92
N LYS A 410 6.42 2.85 17.69
CA LYS A 410 6.35 3.66 16.46
C LYS A 410 4.96 4.23 16.17
N PHE A 411 3.89 3.52 16.57
CA PHE A 411 2.50 3.89 16.28
C PHE A 411 1.70 4.31 17.52
N SER A 412 2.32 4.31 18.72
CA SER A 412 1.65 4.74 19.94
C SER A 412 1.25 6.21 19.88
N LEU A 413 0.02 6.48 20.28
CA LEU A 413 -0.49 7.81 20.57
C LEU A 413 -0.93 7.92 22.04
N ALA A 414 -0.43 7.03 22.91
CA ALA A 414 -0.76 7.06 24.32
C ALA A 414 -0.21 8.32 24.99
N GLY A 415 -0.72 8.64 26.18
CA GLY A 415 -0.23 9.78 26.96
C GLY A 415 -0.97 11.10 26.71
N ARG A 416 -0.79 12.05 27.63
CA ARG A 416 -1.54 13.32 27.66
C ARG A 416 -1.12 14.28 26.54
N GLU A 417 0.13 14.20 26.13
CA GLU A 417 0.73 14.97 25.04
C GLU A 417 0.09 14.68 23.68
N ASN A 418 -0.43 13.47 23.49
CA ASN A 418 -1.03 13.02 22.24
C ASN A 418 -2.56 13.21 22.18
N VAL A 419 -3.20 13.72 23.24
CA VAL A 419 -4.65 13.95 23.31
C VAL A 419 -5.16 14.72 22.09
N ARG A 420 -4.51 15.83 21.72
CA ARG A 420 -4.93 16.63 20.56
C ARG A 420 -4.85 15.85 19.24
N ARG A 421 -3.82 15.01 19.09
CA ARG A 421 -3.62 14.18 17.91
C ARG A 421 -4.69 13.08 17.83
N ARG A 422 -5.00 12.42 18.96
CA ARG A 422 -6.07 11.42 19.02
C ARG A 422 -7.45 12.02 18.72
N LEU A 423 -7.76 13.17 19.33
CA LEU A 423 -9.02 13.88 19.08
C LEU A 423 -9.16 14.29 17.61
N TYR A 424 -8.08 14.72 16.94
CA TYR A 424 -8.11 14.97 15.50
C TYR A 424 -8.53 13.74 14.69
N LEU A 425 -7.97 12.56 15.01
CA LEU A 425 -8.36 11.30 14.36
C LEU A 425 -9.84 10.97 14.58
N TYR A 426 -10.34 11.13 15.81
CA TYR A 426 -11.74 10.85 16.12
C TYR A 426 -12.68 11.82 15.41
N SER A 427 -12.37 13.13 15.42
CA SER A 427 -13.15 14.14 14.70
C SER A 427 -13.20 13.86 13.20
N PHE A 428 -12.05 13.57 12.57
CA PHE A 428 -11.98 13.22 11.15
C PHE A 428 -12.87 12.01 10.82
N MET A 429 -12.81 10.94 11.62
CA MET A 429 -13.66 9.77 11.43
C MET A 429 -15.15 10.11 11.57
N LEU A 430 -15.52 10.89 12.59
CA LEU A 430 -16.91 11.27 12.85
C LEU A 430 -17.49 12.18 11.77
N GLU A 431 -16.69 13.09 11.20
CA GLU A 431 -17.11 13.98 10.10
C GLU A 431 -17.61 13.19 8.89
N HIS A 432 -17.03 12.01 8.65
CA HIS A 432 -17.36 11.12 7.53
C HIS A 432 -18.38 10.01 7.88
N MET A 433 -18.98 10.05 9.07
CA MET A 433 -20.05 9.12 9.46
C MET A 433 -21.44 9.67 9.23
N THR A 434 -22.40 8.78 8.97
CA THR A 434 -23.82 9.12 8.93
C THR A 434 -24.35 9.38 10.35
N ASP A 435 -25.50 10.08 10.45
CA ASP A 435 -26.16 10.31 11.75
C ASP A 435 -26.52 9.00 12.46
N GLU A 436 -26.93 7.97 11.72
CA GLU A 436 -27.20 6.65 12.30
C GLU A 436 -25.93 6.02 12.91
N GLN A 437 -24.80 6.11 12.21
CA GLN A 437 -23.52 5.62 12.73
C GLN A 437 -23.08 6.41 13.96
N ARG A 438 -23.17 7.75 13.95
CA ARG A 438 -22.85 8.62 15.10
C ARG A 438 -23.72 8.33 16.32
N PHE A 439 -25.02 8.08 16.12
CA PHE A 439 -25.93 7.67 17.18
C PHE A 439 -25.50 6.33 17.80
N LYS A 440 -25.19 5.33 16.96
CA LYS A 440 -24.70 4.02 17.42
C LYS A 440 -23.36 4.13 18.15
N ILE A 441 -22.44 4.99 17.70
CA ILE A 441 -21.17 5.23 18.40
C ILE A 441 -21.41 5.89 19.76
N THR A 442 -22.30 6.88 19.85
CA THR A 442 -22.71 7.49 21.13
C THR A 442 -23.22 6.43 22.10
N ASP A 443 -24.11 5.55 21.64
CA ASP A 443 -24.65 4.45 22.45
C ASP A 443 -23.56 3.48 22.93
N LYS A 444 -22.64 3.09 22.02
CA LYS A 444 -21.51 2.22 22.35
C LYS A 444 -20.54 2.85 23.34
N ILE A 445 -20.18 4.13 23.20
CA ILE A 445 -19.29 4.80 24.16
C ILE A 445 -19.93 4.83 25.55
N ASN A 446 -21.23 5.13 25.64
CA ASN A 446 -21.93 5.12 26.92
C ASN A 446 -21.93 3.72 27.56
N LYS A 447 -22.30 2.67 26.80
CA LYS A 447 -22.42 1.31 27.31
C LYS A 447 -21.08 0.62 27.59
N GLU A 448 -20.13 0.76 26.68
CA GLU A 448 -18.88 -0.02 26.71
C GLU A 448 -17.72 0.72 27.39
N ILE A 449 -17.80 2.06 27.53
CA ILE A 449 -16.78 2.84 28.23
C ILE A 449 -17.34 3.48 29.50
N LEU A 450 -18.36 4.34 29.41
CA LEU A 450 -18.80 5.08 30.60
C LEU A 450 -19.38 4.15 31.67
N SER A 451 -20.27 3.22 31.29
CA SER A 451 -20.78 2.21 32.23
C SER A 451 -19.67 1.31 32.74
N ALA A 452 -18.75 0.85 31.88
CA ALA A 452 -17.64 0.01 32.30
C ALA A 452 -16.72 0.71 33.32
N VAL A 453 -16.54 2.03 33.24
CA VAL A 453 -15.83 2.80 34.28
C VAL A 453 -16.68 2.93 35.54
N ALA A 454 -17.98 3.24 35.41
CA ALA A 454 -18.89 3.36 36.55
C ALA A 454 -19.04 2.04 37.33
N ASP A 455 -18.95 0.90 36.64
CA ASP A 455 -18.97 -0.45 37.19
C ASP A 455 -17.58 -0.94 37.61
N GLN A 456 -16.54 -0.09 37.50
CA GLN A 456 -15.15 -0.36 37.86
C GLN A 456 -14.48 -1.51 37.06
N MET A 457 -15.05 -1.88 35.92
CA MET A 457 -14.44 -2.80 34.96
C MET A 457 -13.24 -2.16 34.25
N ILE A 458 -13.30 -0.85 34.01
CA ILE A 458 -12.17 -0.03 33.59
C ILE A 458 -11.71 0.78 34.81
N PRO A 459 -10.57 0.45 35.43
CA PRO A 459 -10.10 1.16 36.61
C PRO A 459 -9.70 2.61 36.26
N LEU A 460 -9.95 3.55 37.18
CA LEU A 460 -9.51 4.95 37.06
C LEU A 460 -8.02 5.13 37.42
N ASP A 461 -7.16 4.25 36.90
CA ASP A 461 -5.72 4.42 36.92
C ASP A 461 -5.28 5.42 35.84
N ASN A 462 -3.97 5.53 35.58
CA ASN A 462 -3.47 6.47 34.58
C ASN A 462 -3.99 6.16 33.17
N GLU A 463 -4.10 4.88 32.79
CA GLU A 463 -4.53 4.49 31.44
C GLU A 463 -6.06 4.59 31.28
N GLY A 464 -6.83 4.05 32.22
CA GLY A 464 -8.30 4.14 32.20
C GLY A 464 -8.80 5.58 32.31
N SER A 465 -8.05 6.45 33.02
CA SER A 465 -8.32 7.89 33.01
C SER A 465 -8.17 8.53 31.63
N GLN A 466 -7.23 8.08 30.79
CA GLN A 466 -7.10 8.58 29.41
C GLN A 466 -8.26 8.10 28.53
N ILE A 467 -8.68 6.83 28.68
CA ILE A 467 -9.83 6.28 27.97
C ILE A 467 -11.10 7.09 28.29
N LEU A 468 -11.36 7.33 29.58
CA LEU A 468 -12.52 8.10 30.00
C LEU A 468 -12.44 9.55 29.51
N HIS A 469 -11.26 10.17 29.58
CA HIS A 469 -11.05 11.52 29.06
C HIS A 469 -11.43 11.62 27.57
N ASP A 470 -10.91 10.72 26.74
CA ASP A 470 -11.16 10.75 25.31
C ASP A 470 -12.63 10.45 24.99
N ALA A 471 -13.25 9.48 25.68
CA ALA A 471 -14.66 9.19 25.54
C ALA A 471 -15.55 10.42 25.83
N LEU A 472 -15.31 11.13 26.94
CA LEU A 472 -16.06 12.33 27.29
C LEU A 472 -15.81 13.48 26.32
N ALA A 473 -14.57 13.63 25.83
CA ALA A 473 -14.23 14.65 24.85
C ALA A 473 -14.90 14.37 23.48
N ILE A 474 -14.94 13.11 23.05
CA ILE A 474 -15.67 12.66 21.85
C ILE A 474 -17.16 12.96 22.00
N LEU A 475 -17.77 12.55 23.12
CA LEU A 475 -19.20 12.77 23.39
C LEU A 475 -19.58 14.26 23.49
N SER A 476 -18.61 15.11 23.82
CA SER A 476 -18.79 16.57 23.88
C SER A 476 -18.47 17.28 22.56
N SER A 477 -17.99 16.56 21.55
CA SER A 477 -17.52 17.15 20.30
C SER A 477 -18.70 17.58 19.41
N LYS A 478 -18.47 18.56 18.52
CA LYS A 478 -19.52 18.96 17.56
C LYS A 478 -19.75 17.89 16.50
N GLU A 479 -18.72 17.11 16.17
CA GLU A 479 -18.70 16.12 15.10
C GLU A 479 -19.57 14.89 15.42
N ILE A 480 -19.70 14.51 16.70
CA ILE A 480 -20.59 13.42 17.10
C ILE A 480 -22.06 13.83 17.12
N LYS A 481 -22.37 15.14 17.22
CA LYS A 481 -23.75 15.63 17.26
C LYS A 481 -24.45 15.34 15.94
N LEU A 482 -25.68 14.86 16.04
CA LEU A 482 -26.55 14.57 14.90
C LEU A 482 -26.91 15.86 14.17
N SER A 483 -26.99 15.79 12.84
CA SER A 483 -27.31 16.94 11.98
C SER A 483 -28.62 17.63 12.39
N THR A 484 -29.61 16.83 12.79
CA THR A 484 -30.92 17.27 13.28
C THR A 484 -30.87 18.13 14.55
N LEU A 485 -29.81 18.02 15.34
CA LEU A 485 -29.59 18.79 16.57
C LEU A 485 -28.66 19.99 16.35
N ARG A 486 -27.89 20.01 15.25
CA ARG A 486 -27.04 21.15 14.88
C ARG A 486 -27.85 22.33 14.34
N SER A 487 -29.04 22.07 13.80
CA SER A 487 -29.94 23.08 13.25
C SER A 487 -30.73 23.81 14.36
N LYS A 488 -30.07 24.71 15.08
CA LYS A 488 -30.76 25.83 15.76
C LYS A 488 -30.92 27.06 14.85
N SER A 489 -30.65 26.92 13.56
CA SER A 489 -30.92 27.93 12.53
C SER A 489 -31.64 27.27 11.35
N VAL A 490 -32.96 27.16 11.44
CA VAL A 490 -33.84 26.91 10.27
C VAL A 490 -34.79 28.10 10.20
N GLU A 491 -34.23 29.25 9.83
CA GLU A 491 -34.99 30.31 9.15
C GLU A 491 -34.66 30.32 7.65
N ASP A 492 -33.92 29.33 7.14
CA ASP A 492 -33.49 29.28 5.74
C ASP A 492 -33.96 27.99 5.04
N ILE A 493 -35.27 27.77 5.05
CA ILE A 493 -35.93 27.09 3.92
C ILE A 493 -36.43 28.22 3.02
N GLY A 494 -35.48 28.89 2.37
CA GLY A 494 -35.76 29.66 1.16
C GLY A 494 -36.39 28.72 0.14
N GLY A 495 -37.50 29.16 -0.44
CA GLY A 495 -38.42 28.34 -1.22
C GLY A 495 -37.77 27.57 -2.36
N GLU A 496 -37.95 26.25 -2.34
CA GLU A 496 -38.07 25.46 -3.55
C GLU A 496 -39.56 25.14 -3.74
N GLU A 497 -40.24 26.01 -4.48
CA GLU A 497 -41.58 25.74 -5.03
C GLU A 497 -41.46 24.56 -6.02
N GLY A 498 -41.61 23.34 -5.51
CA GLY A 498 -41.56 22.12 -6.34
C GLY A 498 -41.43 20.81 -5.57
N ALA A 499 -41.11 20.82 -4.27
CA ALA A 499 -41.04 19.59 -3.48
C ALA A 499 -42.45 19.08 -3.11
N ASP A 500 -42.76 17.84 -3.48
CA ASP A 500 -44.01 17.14 -3.16
C ASP A 500 -44.27 17.19 -1.64
N MET A 501 -45.43 17.73 -1.24
CA MET A 501 -45.83 17.86 0.17
C MET A 501 -45.78 16.52 0.91
N ALA A 502 -45.98 15.39 0.22
CA ALA A 502 -45.82 14.07 0.80
C ALA A 502 -44.36 13.75 1.18
N GLN A 503 -43.38 14.20 0.39
CA GLN A 503 -41.95 14.06 0.71
C GLN A 503 -41.56 14.97 1.89
N ILE A 504 -42.09 16.19 1.95
CA ILE A 504 -41.83 17.11 3.08
C ILE A 504 -42.40 16.54 4.39
N VAL A 505 -43.64 16.04 4.37
CA VAL A 505 -44.30 15.43 5.53
C VAL A 505 -43.57 14.17 6.00
N THR A 506 -43.15 13.29 5.09
CA THR A 506 -42.42 12.06 5.44
C THR A 506 -41.01 12.34 6.00
N VAL A 507 -40.28 13.31 5.46
CA VAL A 507 -38.99 13.75 6.00
C VAL A 507 -39.16 14.34 7.40
N THR A 508 -40.21 15.15 7.61
CA THR A 508 -40.51 15.77 8.91
C THR A 508 -40.92 14.74 9.96
N ALA A 509 -41.78 13.78 9.60
CA ALA A 509 -42.18 12.68 10.47
C ALA A 509 -41.00 11.76 10.84
N LYS A 510 -40.13 11.42 9.88
CA LYS A 510 -38.89 10.65 10.15
C LYS A 510 -37.96 11.40 11.11
N LYS A 511 -37.76 12.71 10.93
CA LYS A 511 -36.97 13.54 11.86
C LYS A 511 -37.57 13.56 13.27
N ALA A 512 -38.89 13.68 13.39
CA ALA A 512 -39.58 13.70 14.69
C ALA A 512 -39.46 12.34 15.43
N LEU A 513 -39.63 11.22 14.71
CA LEU A 513 -39.52 9.89 15.29
C LEU A 513 -38.08 9.56 15.74
N ILE A 514 -37.08 9.92 14.93
CA ILE A 514 -35.66 9.80 15.29
C ILE A 514 -35.39 10.62 16.56
N SER A 515 -35.89 11.85 16.64
CA SER A 515 -35.74 12.70 17.83
C SER A 515 -36.35 12.05 19.08
N GLN A 516 -37.56 11.47 19.00
CA GLN A 516 -38.18 10.77 20.14
C GLN A 516 -37.40 9.54 20.61
N VAL A 517 -36.91 8.71 19.68
CA VAL A 517 -36.11 7.52 20.03
C VAL A 517 -34.80 7.92 20.72
N ILE A 518 -34.14 8.97 20.22
CA ILE A 518 -32.92 9.52 20.83
C ILE A 518 -33.22 10.05 22.24
N LYS A 519 -34.30 10.82 22.41
CA LYS A 519 -34.71 11.36 23.71
C LYS A 519 -34.93 10.25 24.73
N ARG A 520 -35.66 9.19 24.35
CA ARG A 520 -35.91 8.05 25.22
C ARG A 520 -34.60 7.35 25.62
N ASN A 521 -33.71 7.13 24.66
CA ASN A 521 -32.39 6.53 24.92
C ASN A 521 -31.55 7.36 25.89
N VAL A 522 -31.56 8.69 25.76
CA VAL A 522 -30.78 9.58 26.64
C VAL A 522 -31.27 9.48 28.09
N ILE A 523 -32.58 9.56 28.31
CA ILE A 523 -33.15 9.51 29.67
C ILE A 523 -32.99 8.11 30.28
N GLU A 524 -33.33 7.06 29.54
CA GLU A 524 -33.36 5.69 30.07
C GLU A 524 -31.96 5.09 30.25
N ASN A 525 -31.00 5.40 29.36
CA ASN A 525 -29.71 4.71 29.33
C ASN A 525 -28.52 5.61 29.62
N VAL A 526 -28.52 6.88 29.20
CA VAL A 526 -27.34 7.76 29.33
C VAL A 526 -27.31 8.47 30.68
N VAL A 527 -28.42 9.08 31.11
CA VAL A 527 -28.50 9.86 32.35
C VAL A 527 -28.12 9.05 33.59
N PRO A 528 -28.61 7.80 33.81
CA PRO A 528 -28.23 7.02 34.99
C PRO A 528 -26.73 6.74 35.08
N VAL A 529 -26.10 6.43 33.94
CA VAL A 529 -24.66 6.16 33.85
C VAL A 529 -23.86 7.41 34.18
N VAL A 530 -24.26 8.57 33.62
CA VAL A 530 -23.61 9.85 33.88
C VAL A 530 -23.74 10.27 35.35
N ILE A 531 -24.89 10.03 35.99
CA ILE A 531 -25.08 10.30 37.42
C ILE A 531 -24.17 9.39 38.26
N SER A 532 -24.13 8.09 37.97
CA SER A 532 -23.25 7.15 38.68
C SER A 532 -21.77 7.56 38.56
N LEU A 533 -21.35 7.88 37.34
CA LEU A 533 -19.99 8.33 37.06
C LEU A 533 -19.67 9.65 37.78
N LYS A 534 -20.62 10.59 37.85
CA LYS A 534 -20.46 11.84 38.60
C LYS A 534 -20.15 11.59 40.08
N HIS A 535 -20.97 10.77 40.75
CA HIS A 535 -20.77 10.43 42.16
C HIS A 535 -19.39 9.76 42.38
N MET A 536 -19.00 8.86 41.47
CA MET A 536 -17.69 8.20 41.53
C MET A 536 -16.53 9.21 41.40
N LEU A 537 -16.60 10.12 40.42
CA LEU A 537 -15.55 11.11 40.18
C LEU A 537 -15.46 12.16 41.31
N GLU A 538 -16.59 12.54 41.91
CA GLU A 538 -16.64 13.41 43.09
C GLU A 538 -16.00 12.73 44.32
N LYS A 539 -16.38 11.48 44.59
CA LYS A 539 -15.82 10.68 45.70
C LYS A 539 -14.31 10.50 45.58
N SER A 540 -13.82 10.29 44.36
CA SER A 540 -12.38 10.12 44.07
C SER A 540 -11.62 11.45 43.89
N ARG A 541 -12.32 12.61 43.93
CA ARG A 541 -11.76 13.94 43.64
C ARG A 541 -11.00 13.98 42.31
N SER A 542 -11.53 13.29 41.31
CA SER A 542 -10.87 13.14 40.01
C SER A 542 -10.91 14.45 39.21
N PRO A 543 -9.80 14.85 38.56
CA PRO A 543 -9.80 16.00 37.64
C PRO A 543 -10.69 15.79 36.41
N LEU A 544 -11.09 14.54 36.14
CA LEU A 544 -11.99 14.19 35.03
C LEU A 544 -13.42 14.71 35.23
N LEU A 545 -13.80 15.08 36.47
CA LEU A 545 -15.11 15.66 36.76
C LEU A 545 -15.39 16.90 35.89
N LYS A 546 -14.36 17.72 35.60
CA LYS A 546 -14.49 18.87 34.69
C LYS A 546 -15.00 18.44 33.30
N TYR A 547 -14.46 17.36 32.74
CA TYR A 547 -14.84 16.88 31.41
C TYR A 547 -16.23 16.23 31.42
N LEU A 548 -16.58 15.54 32.51
CA LEU A 548 -17.94 15.02 32.68
C LEU A 548 -18.96 16.16 32.74
N MET A 549 -18.65 17.24 33.45
CA MET A 549 -19.51 18.42 33.53
C MET A 549 -19.62 19.14 32.18
N MET A 550 -18.57 19.14 31.35
CA MET A 550 -18.64 19.61 29.96
C MET A 550 -19.60 18.77 29.13
N TYR A 551 -19.51 17.44 29.23
CA TYR A 551 -20.44 16.55 28.54
C TYR A 551 -21.88 16.75 29.00
N LEU A 552 -22.12 16.80 30.32
CA LEU A 552 -23.42 17.12 30.90
C LEU A 552 -23.97 18.45 30.36
N ARG A 553 -23.14 19.49 30.26
CA ARG A 553 -23.57 20.78 29.72
C ARG A 553 -24.07 20.66 28.28
N GLU A 554 -23.38 19.92 27.44
CA GLU A 554 -23.80 19.70 26.05
C GLU A 554 -25.07 18.85 25.99
N LEU A 555 -25.18 17.82 26.83
CA LEU A 555 -26.39 16.99 26.97
C LEU A 555 -27.60 17.85 27.42
N PHE A 556 -27.43 18.71 28.42
CA PHE A 556 -28.46 19.67 28.84
C PHE A 556 -28.80 20.73 27.79
N LYS A 557 -27.85 21.13 26.94
CA LYS A 557 -28.10 22.08 25.86
C LYS A 557 -28.98 21.47 24.76
N ASP A 558 -28.80 20.18 24.52
CA ASP A 558 -29.44 19.44 23.44
C ASP A 558 -30.79 18.83 23.89
N TYR A 559 -30.98 18.58 25.20
CA TYR A 559 -32.19 17.94 25.78
C TYR A 559 -32.76 18.69 27.01
N LYS A 560 -32.68 20.03 27.01
CA LYS A 560 -32.99 20.90 28.16
C LYS A 560 -34.39 20.70 28.76
N ASN A 561 -35.39 20.45 27.91
CA ASN A 561 -36.78 20.37 28.34
C ASN A 561 -37.07 19.01 28.97
N GLU A 562 -36.27 18.00 28.66
CA GLU A 562 -36.53 16.60 28.99
C GLU A 562 -35.78 16.11 30.25
N ILE A 563 -34.58 16.66 30.53
CA ILE A 563 -33.80 16.25 31.71
C ILE A 563 -34.36 16.88 33.00
N LYS A 564 -35.09 18.00 32.89
CA LYS A 564 -35.74 18.63 34.04
C LYS A 564 -36.79 17.74 34.72
N ASP A 565 -37.40 16.83 33.96
CA ASP A 565 -38.42 15.91 34.48
C ASP A 565 -37.82 14.62 35.09
N SER A 566 -36.52 14.38 34.90
CA SER A 566 -35.83 13.12 35.31
C SER A 566 -34.74 13.30 36.37
N VAL A 567 -34.35 14.53 36.70
CA VAL A 567 -33.35 14.88 37.73
C VAL A 567 -33.98 15.68 38.89
N GLY A 568 -35.31 15.65 39.00
CA GLY A 568 -36.07 16.22 40.11
C GLY A 568 -35.97 15.39 41.38
#